data_AF-A0A176VSU2-F1
#
_entry.id   AF-A0A176VSU2-F1
#
_cell.length_a   1.000
_cell.length_b   1.000
_cell.length_c   1.000
_cell.angle_alpha   90.00
_cell.angle_beta   90.00
_cell.angle_gamma   90.00
#
_symmetry.space_group_name_H-M   'P 1'
#
loop_
_entity.id
_entity.type
_entity.pdbx_description
1 polymer ?
#
loop_
_entity_poly.entity_id
_entity_poly.type
_entity_poly.pdbx_seq_one_letter_code
_entity_poly.pdbx_strand_id
1 'polypeptide(L)'
;MGRSMRSYKKGKPTVRVGLPSKKRGAGSKPSMLAQYAAHGFVANPNVLGARDRTAHSVQSTDLQTVKMDMDSKFNSDDEDDDVKSALNKLRKDGKKAPVKRLTKMQRVYFSRLIRKHGTDFQAMARDIKLNEMQHPEATLRKYCSQFHAYEKLPEEVKLPEVTTE
;
A
#
# COMPACT_ATOMS: atom_id res chain seq x y z
N MET A 1 -42.77 -21.53 -15.01
CA MET A 1 -43.01 -20.44 -15.99
C MET A 1 -42.05 -19.29 -15.70
N GLY A 2 -40.85 -19.28 -16.32
CA GLY A 2 -39.88 -18.20 -16.14
C GLY A 2 -40.07 -17.12 -17.20
N ARG A 3 -40.48 -15.90 -16.78
CA ARG A 3 -40.60 -14.77 -17.71
C ARG A 3 -39.21 -14.22 -18.04
N SER A 4 -38.90 -14.16 -19.34
CA SER A 4 -37.66 -13.63 -19.90
C SER A 4 -37.44 -12.15 -19.50
N MET A 5 -36.28 -11.86 -18.90
CA MET A 5 -35.86 -10.50 -18.52
C MET A 5 -35.52 -9.59 -19.73
N ARG A 6 -35.64 -10.08 -20.96
CA ARG A 6 -35.25 -9.34 -22.18
C ARG A 6 -36.22 -8.20 -22.54
N SER A 7 -37.38 -8.10 -21.88
CA SER A 7 -38.46 -7.15 -22.22
C SER A 7 -38.28 -5.72 -21.65
N TYR A 8 -37.47 -5.52 -20.61
CA TYR A 8 -37.46 -4.22 -19.89
C TYR A 8 -36.67 -3.07 -20.54
N LYS A 9 -36.13 -3.24 -21.75
CA LYS A 9 -35.29 -2.22 -22.40
C LYS A 9 -35.99 -1.32 -23.43
N LYS A 10 -37.30 -1.48 -23.68
CA LYS A 10 -37.99 -0.76 -24.79
C LYS A 10 -39.02 0.31 -24.39
N GLY A 11 -38.94 0.93 -23.21
CA GLY A 11 -40.00 1.89 -22.87
C GLY A 11 -39.81 2.85 -21.71
N LYS A 12 -38.60 3.34 -21.42
CA LYS A 12 -38.48 4.50 -20.51
C LYS A 12 -38.47 5.79 -21.34
N PRO A 13 -39.49 6.67 -21.23
CA PRO A 13 -39.39 8.01 -21.81
C PRO A 13 -38.23 8.73 -21.13
N THR A 14 -37.31 9.26 -21.93
CA THR A 14 -36.19 10.07 -21.44
C THR A 14 -36.74 11.42 -20.97
N VAL A 15 -36.99 11.53 -19.67
CA VAL A 15 -37.24 12.84 -19.05
C VAL A 15 -35.95 13.64 -19.12
N ARG A 16 -35.89 14.61 -20.04
CA ARG A 16 -34.81 15.60 -20.06
C ARG A 16 -35.01 16.54 -18.88
N VAL A 17 -34.46 16.19 -17.72
CA VAL A 17 -34.23 17.13 -16.64
C VAL A 17 -33.17 18.12 -17.13
N GLY A 18 -33.60 19.24 -17.69
CA GLY A 18 -32.69 20.31 -18.07
C GLY A 18 -31.93 20.76 -16.83
N LEU A 19 -30.62 20.48 -16.78
CA LEU A 19 -29.78 21.10 -15.75
C LEU A 19 -29.86 22.62 -15.96
N PRO A 20 -30.12 23.41 -14.91
CA PRO A 20 -30.17 24.86 -15.04
C PRO A 20 -28.83 25.36 -15.58
N SER A 21 -28.90 26.15 -16.66
CA SER A 21 -27.71 26.73 -17.27
C SER A 21 -27.04 27.68 -16.28
N LYS A 22 -25.75 27.47 -16.06
CA LYS A 22 -24.96 28.23 -15.10
C LYS A 22 -24.72 29.65 -15.63
N LYS A 23 -25.42 30.65 -15.10
CA LYS A 23 -25.01 32.06 -15.24
C LYS A 23 -23.66 32.24 -14.54
N ARG A 24 -22.60 32.52 -15.31
CA ARG A 24 -21.28 32.87 -14.78
C ARG A 24 -21.30 34.34 -14.36
N GLY A 25 -21.85 34.62 -13.19
CA GLY A 25 -21.57 35.87 -12.48
C GLY A 25 -20.20 35.76 -11.82
N ALA A 26 -19.29 36.67 -12.14
CA ALA A 26 -17.99 36.78 -11.50
C ALA A 26 -18.17 37.29 -10.06
N GLY A 27 -18.39 36.35 -9.14
CA GLY A 27 -18.28 36.55 -7.70
C GLY A 27 -17.58 35.33 -7.14
N SER A 28 -16.58 35.55 -6.29
CA SER A 28 -15.93 34.48 -5.53
C SER A 28 -17.01 33.58 -4.93
N LYS A 29 -17.01 32.29 -5.28
CA LYS A 29 -18.01 31.38 -4.72
C LYS A 29 -17.76 31.32 -3.21
N PRO A 30 -18.76 31.55 -2.35
CA PRO A 30 -18.57 31.36 -0.92
C PRO A 30 -18.08 29.92 -0.68
N SER A 31 -17.18 29.75 0.29
CA SER A 31 -16.70 28.42 0.67
C SER A 31 -17.91 27.52 0.99
N MET A 32 -17.78 26.21 0.78
CA MET A 32 -18.85 25.27 1.13
C MET A 32 -19.39 25.52 2.54
N LEU A 33 -18.49 25.78 3.50
CA LEU A 33 -18.83 26.16 4.88
C LEU A 33 -19.67 27.44 4.98
N ALA A 34 -19.34 28.49 4.22
CA ALA A 34 -20.11 29.72 4.18
C ALA A 34 -21.51 29.53 3.55
N GLN A 35 -21.64 28.63 2.57
CA GLN A 35 -22.95 28.29 1.99
C GLN A 35 -23.81 27.49 2.98
N TYR A 36 -23.22 26.52 3.68
CA TYR A 36 -23.92 25.75 4.70
C TYR A 36 -24.41 26.63 5.86
N ALA A 37 -23.57 27.56 6.32
CA ALA A 37 -23.95 28.55 7.33
C ALA A 37 -25.09 29.46 6.83
N ALA A 38 -25.03 29.96 5.59
CA ALA A 38 -26.05 30.82 5.00
C ALA A 38 -27.41 30.11 4.81
N HIS A 39 -27.40 28.79 4.62
CA HIS A 39 -28.60 27.98 4.46
C HIS A 39 -29.06 27.30 5.76
N GLY A 40 -28.41 27.58 6.90
CA GLY A 40 -28.75 27.00 8.20
C GLY A 40 -28.58 25.48 8.26
N PHE A 41 -27.83 24.90 7.33
CA PHE A 41 -27.60 23.46 7.24
C PHE A 41 -26.26 23.06 7.88
N VAL A 42 -26.23 21.79 8.30
CA VAL A 42 -25.09 20.95 8.71
C VAL A 42 -24.98 20.72 10.21
N ALA A 43 -25.64 19.64 10.64
CA ALA A 43 -25.11 18.76 11.67
C ALA A 43 -25.01 17.35 11.08
N ASN A 44 -24.01 16.59 11.52
CA ASN A 44 -23.75 15.23 11.06
C ASN A 44 -24.95 14.32 11.46
N PRO A 45 -25.69 13.74 10.51
CA PRO A 45 -26.87 12.92 10.81
C PRO A 45 -26.50 11.58 11.46
N ASN A 46 -25.21 11.19 11.45
CA ASN A 46 -24.74 10.03 12.20
C ASN A 46 -24.49 10.35 13.69
N VAL A 47 -24.46 11.64 14.07
CA VAL A 47 -24.33 12.12 15.46
C VAL A 47 -25.71 12.48 16.03
N LEU A 48 -26.60 13.04 15.21
CA LEU A 48 -28.01 13.27 15.55
C LEU A 48 -28.82 12.01 15.25
N GLY A 49 -28.91 11.10 16.21
CA GLY A 49 -29.63 9.84 16.08
C GLY A 49 -31.04 10.01 15.48
N ALA A 50 -31.50 9.00 14.74
CA ALA A 50 -32.67 9.01 13.85
C ALA A 50 -34.05 9.37 14.46
N ARG A 51 -34.11 9.86 15.71
CA ARG A 51 -35.36 10.15 16.44
C ARG A 51 -35.42 11.50 17.16
N ASP A 52 -34.37 12.33 17.15
CA ASP A 52 -34.43 13.61 17.84
C ASP A 52 -34.90 14.73 16.90
N ARG A 53 -36.18 15.09 17.04
CA ARG A 53 -36.76 16.29 16.43
C ARG A 53 -36.33 17.51 17.23
N THR A 54 -35.08 17.95 17.08
CA THR A 54 -34.65 19.23 17.65
C THR A 54 -35.32 20.39 16.91
N ALA A 55 -36.05 21.24 17.62
CA ALA A 55 -36.81 22.36 17.02
C ALA A 55 -35.93 23.53 16.53
N HIS A 56 -34.64 23.53 16.84
CA HIS A 56 -33.70 24.59 16.45
C HIS A 56 -32.31 23.99 16.23
N SER A 57 -31.64 24.46 15.18
CA SER A 57 -30.31 24.02 14.76
C SER A 57 -29.24 24.51 15.73
N VAL A 58 -28.51 23.58 16.36
CA VAL A 58 -27.35 23.91 17.21
C VAL A 58 -26.10 23.94 16.34
N GLN A 59 -25.48 25.11 16.22
CA GLN A 59 -24.14 25.27 15.64
C GLN A 59 -23.11 25.12 16.76
N SER A 60 -22.35 24.04 16.78
CA SER A 60 -21.16 23.93 17.62
C SER A 60 -19.92 23.75 16.74
N THR A 61 -18.97 24.67 16.89
CA THR A 61 -17.67 24.66 16.21
C THR A 61 -16.88 23.39 16.51
N ASP A 62 -17.05 22.85 17.72
CA ASP A 62 -16.35 21.65 18.20
C ASP A 62 -16.76 20.37 17.47
N LEU A 63 -17.95 20.34 16.86
CA LEU A 63 -18.42 19.23 16.02
C LEU A 63 -18.01 19.38 14.54
N GLN A 64 -17.43 20.53 14.16
CA GLN A 64 -17.00 20.82 12.79
C GLN A 64 -15.50 20.54 12.56
N THR A 65 -14.74 20.25 13.62
CA THR A 65 -13.32 19.91 13.53
C THR A 65 -13.08 18.47 13.99
N VAL A 66 -12.34 17.70 13.20
CA VAL A 66 -11.90 16.35 13.59
C VAL A 66 -10.90 16.51 14.75
N LYS A 67 -11.24 15.97 15.92
CA LYS A 67 -10.29 15.85 17.04
C LYS A 67 -9.27 14.79 16.64
N MET A 68 -8.08 15.23 16.25
CA MET A 68 -6.96 14.34 15.96
C MET A 68 -6.34 13.93 17.29
N ASP A 69 -6.53 12.67 17.70
CA ASP A 69 -5.85 12.11 18.86
C ASP A 69 -4.35 11.95 18.53
N MET A 70 -3.55 12.90 19.00
CA MET A 70 -2.12 13.06 18.71
C MET A 70 -1.22 11.93 19.27
N ASP A 71 -1.79 10.98 20.01
CA ASP A 71 -1.05 9.89 20.67
C ASP A 71 -1.07 8.57 19.89
N SER A 72 -1.75 8.53 18.73
CA SER A 72 -1.68 7.36 17.86
C SER A 72 -0.35 7.33 17.12
N LYS A 73 0.54 6.43 17.57
CA LYS A 73 1.80 6.09 16.93
C LYS A 73 1.53 5.34 15.61
N PHE A 74 0.89 6.01 14.66
CA PHE A 74 0.56 5.47 13.34
C PHE A 74 1.84 5.36 12.54
N ASN A 75 2.22 4.14 12.15
CA ASN A 75 3.36 3.96 11.27
C ASN A 75 2.98 4.51 9.88
N SER A 76 3.93 5.16 9.19
CA SER A 76 3.73 5.65 7.82
C SER A 76 3.30 4.55 6.84
N ASP A 77 3.55 3.28 7.17
CA ASP A 77 3.12 2.14 6.37
C ASP A 77 1.60 1.94 6.38
N ASP A 78 0.93 2.29 7.50
CA ASP A 78 -0.53 2.14 7.70
C ASP A 78 -1.36 3.27 7.06
N GLU A 79 -0.72 4.33 6.53
CA GLU A 79 -1.42 5.39 5.80
C GLU A 79 -1.93 4.90 4.43
N ASP A 80 -3.18 5.22 4.09
CA ASP A 80 -3.78 4.94 2.78
C ASP A 80 -2.97 5.56 1.63
N ASP A 81 -2.86 4.83 0.51
CA ASP A 81 -2.11 5.26 -0.67
C ASP A 81 -2.59 6.62 -1.23
N ASP A 82 -3.88 6.93 -1.10
CA ASP A 82 -4.47 8.19 -1.53
C ASP A 82 -3.92 9.37 -0.70
N VAL A 83 -3.74 9.18 0.61
CA VAL A 83 -3.16 10.19 1.52
C VAL A 83 -1.68 10.39 1.21
N LYS A 84 -0.93 9.31 0.96
CA LYS A 84 0.49 9.38 0.55
C LYS A 84 0.63 10.16 -0.76
N SER A 85 -0.25 9.94 -1.72
CA SER A 85 -0.23 10.64 -3.01
C SER A 85 -0.55 12.13 -2.87
N ALA A 86 -1.54 12.49 -2.05
CA ALA A 86 -1.94 13.88 -1.81
C ALA A 86 -0.83 14.68 -1.10
N LEU A 87 -0.05 14.03 -0.25
CA LEU A 87 1.08 14.61 0.47
C LEU A 87 2.42 14.54 -0.30
N ASN A 88 2.41 14.04 -1.55
CA ASN A 88 3.61 13.77 -2.35
C ASN A 88 4.65 12.86 -1.65
N LYS A 89 4.21 11.97 -0.76
CA LYS A 89 5.07 10.96 -0.13
C LYS A 89 5.29 9.79 -1.11
N LEU A 90 6.45 9.14 -1.01
CA LEU A 90 6.68 7.89 -1.72
C LEU A 90 5.76 6.80 -1.14
N ARG A 91 5.15 5.97 -1.99
CA ARG A 91 4.31 4.84 -1.56
C ARG A 91 5.02 3.88 -0.59
N LYS A 92 6.35 3.83 -0.64
CA LYS A 92 7.20 3.03 0.25
C LYS A 92 8.31 3.92 0.79
N ASP A 93 8.73 3.66 2.03
CA ASP A 93 9.79 4.38 2.76
C ASP A 93 11.19 4.36 2.09
N GLY A 94 11.33 3.88 0.85
CA GLY A 94 12.60 3.80 0.13
C GLY A 94 13.60 2.77 0.68
N LYS A 95 13.36 2.21 1.87
CA LYS A 95 14.15 1.14 2.48
C LYS A 95 14.03 -0.13 1.62
N LYS A 96 15.07 -0.44 0.86
CA LYS A 96 15.13 -1.68 0.08
C LYS A 96 15.22 -2.85 1.06
N ALA A 97 14.39 -3.87 0.84
CA ALA A 97 14.47 -5.09 1.61
C ALA A 97 15.91 -5.65 1.57
N PRO A 98 16.42 -6.19 2.69
CA PRO A 98 17.72 -6.82 2.69
C PRO A 98 17.75 -7.96 1.66
N VAL A 99 18.94 -8.21 1.11
CA VAL A 99 19.13 -9.29 0.13
C VAL A 99 18.64 -10.62 0.73
N LYS A 100 18.05 -11.53 -0.04
CA LYS A 100 17.63 -12.82 0.53
C LYS A 100 18.86 -13.69 0.80
N ARG A 101 18.93 -14.31 2.00
CA ARG A 101 19.94 -15.33 2.32
C ARG A 101 19.70 -16.60 1.48
N LEU A 102 20.79 -17.24 1.03
CA LEU A 102 20.73 -18.57 0.40
C LEU A 102 20.27 -19.62 1.40
N THR A 103 19.58 -20.66 0.91
CA THR A 103 19.31 -21.84 1.73
C THR A 103 20.59 -22.61 2.05
N LYS A 104 20.58 -23.46 3.08
CA LYS A 104 21.75 -24.25 3.49
C LYS A 104 22.28 -25.14 2.36
N MET A 105 21.37 -25.82 1.65
CA MET A 105 21.73 -26.68 0.51
C MET A 105 22.30 -25.88 -0.67
N GLN A 106 21.70 -24.73 -0.98
CA GLN A 106 22.22 -23.82 -2.02
C GLN A 106 23.62 -23.33 -1.67
N ARG A 107 23.88 -22.98 -0.41
CA ARG A 107 25.21 -22.56 0.06
C ARG A 107 26.25 -23.65 -0.18
N VAL A 108 25.94 -24.91 0.14
CA VAL A 108 26.85 -26.04 -0.11
C VAL A 108 27.08 -26.23 -1.61
N TYR A 109 26.02 -26.18 -2.43
CA TYR A 109 26.13 -26.31 -3.88
C TYR A 109 27.01 -25.21 -4.50
N PHE A 110 26.70 -23.93 -4.24
CA PHE A 110 27.45 -22.81 -4.81
C PHE A 110 28.86 -22.68 -4.23
N SER A 111 29.10 -23.08 -2.98
CA SER A 111 30.47 -23.10 -2.43
C SER A 111 31.39 -24.06 -3.20
N ARG A 112 30.88 -25.19 -3.71
CA ARG A 112 31.67 -26.10 -4.57
C ARG A 112 32.02 -25.47 -5.91
N LEU A 113 31.05 -24.80 -6.54
CA LEU A 113 31.26 -24.08 -7.80
C LEU A 113 32.27 -22.94 -7.66
N ILE A 114 32.13 -22.12 -6.61
CA ILE A 114 33.02 -21.01 -6.30
C ILE A 114 34.44 -21.51 -5.98
N ARG A 115 34.58 -22.61 -5.23
CA ARG A 115 35.90 -23.21 -4.94
C ARG A 115 36.64 -23.68 -6.20
N LYS A 116 35.92 -24.15 -7.23
CA LYS A 116 36.54 -24.67 -8.46
C LYS A 116 36.82 -23.57 -9.49
N HIS A 117 35.86 -22.68 -9.73
CA HIS A 117 35.90 -21.71 -10.84
C HIS A 117 36.07 -20.25 -10.38
N GLY A 118 36.02 -19.97 -9.08
CA GLY A 118 36.20 -18.62 -8.54
C GLY A 118 35.11 -17.66 -9.01
N THR A 119 35.48 -16.73 -9.89
CA THR A 119 34.61 -15.67 -10.43
C THR A 119 34.16 -15.89 -11.88
N ASP A 120 34.58 -16.99 -12.50
CA ASP A 120 34.30 -17.26 -13.92
C ASP A 120 32.93 -17.92 -14.12
N PHE A 121 31.89 -17.09 -14.22
CA PHE A 121 30.51 -17.58 -14.33
C PHE A 121 30.23 -18.37 -15.60
N GLN A 122 30.90 -18.04 -16.71
CA GLN A 122 30.77 -18.79 -17.97
C GLN A 122 31.33 -20.21 -17.84
N ALA A 123 32.44 -20.39 -17.11
CA ALA A 123 33.03 -21.70 -16.83
C ALA A 123 32.14 -22.51 -15.88
N MET A 124 31.59 -21.88 -14.84
CA MET A 124 30.60 -22.50 -13.95
C MET A 124 29.35 -22.98 -14.69
N ALA A 125 28.81 -22.15 -15.59
CA ALA A 125 27.61 -22.50 -16.36
C ALA A 125 27.84 -23.72 -17.26
N ARG A 126 29.06 -23.86 -17.82
CA ARG A 126 29.46 -24.99 -18.66
C ARG A 126 29.87 -26.25 -17.89
N ASP A 127 30.06 -26.17 -16.58
CA ASP A 127 30.45 -27.33 -15.76
C ASP A 127 29.26 -28.27 -15.52
N ILE A 128 29.05 -29.21 -16.44
CA ILE A 128 27.92 -30.15 -16.40
C ILE A 128 27.91 -31.00 -15.11
N LYS A 129 29.09 -31.24 -14.50
CA LYS A 129 29.22 -32.12 -13.32
C LYS A 129 28.88 -31.40 -12.03
N LEU A 130 29.40 -30.18 -11.85
CA LEU A 130 29.11 -29.41 -10.63
C LEU A 130 27.83 -28.60 -10.74
N ASN A 131 27.47 -28.16 -11.96
CA ASN A 131 26.24 -27.44 -12.23
C ASN A 131 25.14 -28.40 -12.69
N GLU A 132 24.81 -29.41 -11.88
CA GLU A 132 23.81 -30.44 -12.21
C GLU A 132 22.43 -29.83 -12.55
N MET A 133 22.09 -28.71 -11.88
CA MET A 133 20.85 -27.96 -12.10
C MET A 133 20.90 -27.05 -13.34
N GLN A 134 22.00 -27.09 -14.10
CA GLN A 134 22.23 -26.34 -15.34
C GLN A 134 21.83 -24.86 -15.24
N HIS A 135 22.21 -24.22 -14.13
CA HIS A 135 21.87 -22.82 -13.92
C HIS A 135 22.53 -21.92 -14.99
N PRO A 136 21.77 -20.99 -15.60
CA PRO A 136 22.33 -20.02 -16.53
C PRO A 136 23.24 -19.02 -15.82
N GLU A 137 24.09 -18.35 -16.59
CA GLU A 137 25.09 -17.42 -16.04
C GLU A 137 24.48 -16.31 -15.16
N ALA A 138 23.32 -15.77 -15.55
CA ALA A 138 22.65 -14.71 -14.81
C ALA A 138 22.19 -15.14 -13.40
N THR A 139 21.69 -16.37 -13.25
CA THR A 139 21.32 -16.89 -11.93
C THR A 139 22.56 -17.19 -11.09
N LEU A 140 23.63 -17.70 -11.69
CA LEU A 140 24.91 -17.92 -11.00
C LEU A 140 25.48 -16.60 -10.46
N ARG A 141 25.49 -15.52 -11.26
CA ARG A 141 25.89 -14.18 -10.81
C ARG A 141 25.05 -13.71 -9.61
N LYS A 142 23.73 -13.90 -9.66
CA LYS A 142 22.82 -13.56 -8.56
C LYS A 142 23.13 -14.37 -7.30
N TYR A 143 23.29 -15.69 -7.38
CA TYR A 143 23.55 -16.50 -6.20
C TYR A 143 24.94 -16.29 -5.62
N CYS A 144 25.97 -16.11 -6.45
CA CYS A 144 27.33 -15.83 -5.97
C CYS A 144 27.41 -14.45 -5.28
N SER A 145 26.75 -13.42 -5.83
CA SER A 145 26.67 -12.12 -5.16
C SER A 145 25.94 -12.20 -3.81
N GLN A 146 24.86 -12.97 -3.73
CA GLN A 146 24.18 -13.25 -2.46
C GLN A 146 25.06 -14.04 -1.47
N PHE A 147 25.82 -15.02 -1.95
CA PHE A 147 26.73 -15.81 -1.12
C PHE A 147 27.77 -14.90 -0.43
N HIS A 148 28.45 -14.06 -1.21
CA HIS A 148 29.48 -13.14 -0.67
C HIS A 148 28.91 -12.02 0.20
N ALA A 149 27.68 -11.55 -0.08
CA ALA A 149 27.03 -10.56 0.78
C ALA A 149 26.82 -11.06 2.21
N TYR A 150 26.57 -12.36 2.37
CA TYR A 150 26.34 -13.00 3.67
C TYR A 150 27.55 -13.69 4.28
N GLU A 151 28.62 -13.90 3.52
CA GLU A 151 29.91 -14.37 4.02
C GLU A 151 30.65 -13.26 4.78
N LYS A 152 30.51 -12.00 4.32
CA LYS A 152 31.16 -10.83 4.92
C LYS A 152 30.51 -10.35 6.22
N LEU A 153 29.33 -10.87 6.58
CA LEU A 153 28.68 -10.54 7.83
C LEU A 153 29.12 -11.55 8.90
N PRO A 154 29.77 -11.12 9.99
CA PRO A 154 30.09 -12.04 11.09
C PRO A 154 28.79 -12.66 11.62
N GLU A 155 28.80 -13.99 11.81
CA GLU A 155 27.68 -14.74 12.38
C GLU A 155 27.48 -14.33 13.86
N GLU A 156 26.75 -13.24 14.10
CA GLU A 156 26.16 -12.99 15.41
C GLU A 156 24.97 -13.94 15.60
N VAL A 157 25.29 -15.19 15.93
CA VAL A 157 24.35 -16.14 16.52
C VAL A 157 24.78 -16.33 17.96
N LYS A 158 24.43 -15.38 18.83
CA LYS A 158 24.36 -15.65 20.27
C LYS A 158 23.09 -16.47 20.50
N LEU A 159 23.24 -17.79 20.58
CA LEU A 159 22.21 -18.62 21.21
C LEU A 159 22.13 -18.21 22.69
N PRO A 160 20.94 -18.09 23.29
CA PRO A 160 20.83 -17.82 24.72
C PRO A 160 21.49 -18.96 25.48
N GLU A 161 22.50 -18.64 26.28
CA GLU A 161 23.09 -19.57 27.23
C GLU A 161 21.97 -20.09 28.12
N VAL A 162 21.69 -21.38 28.01
CA VAL A 162 20.76 -22.08 28.89
C VAL A 162 21.42 -22.14 30.26
N THR A 163 21.07 -21.20 31.13
CA THR A 163 21.40 -21.26 32.56
C THR A 163 20.56 -22.38 33.19
N THR A 164 21.16 -23.55 33.39
CA THR A 164 20.69 -24.53 34.36
C THR A 164 21.42 -24.26 35.67
N GLU A 165 20.74 -23.66 36.63
CA GLU A 165 21.03 -23.78 38.07
C GLU A 165 20.00 -24.73 38.68
#